data_AF-R4T334-F1
#
_entry.id   AF-R4T334-F1
#
_cell.length_a   1.000
_cell.length_b   1.000
_cell.length_c   1.000
_cell.angle_alpha   90.00
_cell.angle_beta   90.00
_cell.angle_gamma   90.00
#
_symmetry.space_group_name_H-M   'P 1'
#
loop_
_entity.id
_entity.type
_entity.pdbx_description
1 polymer ?
#
loop_
_entity_poly.entity_id
_entity_poly.type
_entity_poly.pdbx_seq_one_letter_code
_entity_poly.pdbx_strand_id
1 'polypeptide(L)'
;MAADAGFARVVARGHLRTGPERDHTVKVTAGGLRAATGYWYRFTSQGKVSQTGRTRTAPSRDEDVESLRFGVVSCANWAVGHFAPYGYLSGRDDLDAFIHLGDYLYEGSPNPAGDLRPSVPPNELITLADYRQRHAMYKTDEHLRRLHARHPMIATWDDHEVADNAWSGGSPSHHPATEGDWAASRAGPRPGT
;
A
#
# COMPACT_ATOMS: atom_id res chain seq x y z
N MET A 1 -19.44 -1.46 4.39
CA MET A 1 -18.93 -2.60 5.18
C MET A 1 -20.08 -3.49 5.61
N ALA A 2 -19.86 -4.79 5.65
CA ALA A 2 -20.83 -5.78 6.05
C ALA A 2 -20.20 -6.83 6.96
N ALA A 3 -21.04 -7.52 7.73
CA ALA A 3 -20.63 -8.60 8.62
C ALA A 3 -20.79 -9.99 7.97
N ASP A 4 -20.97 -10.03 6.65
CA ASP A 4 -20.97 -11.22 5.81
C ASP A 4 -20.46 -10.87 4.40
N ALA A 5 -19.98 -11.87 3.66
CA ALA A 5 -19.40 -11.71 2.33
C ALA A 5 -20.42 -11.34 1.24
N GLY A 6 -21.70 -11.68 1.46
CA GLY A 6 -22.80 -11.38 0.53
C GLY A 6 -23.33 -9.95 0.65
N PHE A 7 -22.85 -9.19 1.63
CA PHE A 7 -23.35 -7.84 1.97
C PHE A 7 -24.84 -7.82 2.34
N ALA A 8 -25.39 -8.92 2.87
CA ALA A 8 -26.77 -8.97 3.34
C ALA A 8 -26.96 -8.17 4.65
N ARG A 9 -25.93 -8.11 5.49
CA ARG A 9 -25.90 -7.38 6.77
C ARG A 9 -24.88 -6.25 6.72
N VAL A 10 -25.29 -5.13 6.13
CA VAL A 10 -24.48 -3.90 6.08
C VAL A 10 -24.42 -3.25 7.46
N VAL A 11 -23.21 -3.02 7.96
CA VAL A 11 -22.97 -2.41 9.29
C VAL A 11 -22.45 -0.98 9.22
N ALA A 12 -21.91 -0.57 8.07
CA ALA A 12 -21.50 0.80 7.82
C ALA A 12 -21.57 1.12 6.33
N ARG A 13 -21.99 2.33 5.96
CA ARG A 13 -21.99 2.83 4.59
C ARG A 13 -21.76 4.34 4.57
N GLY A 14 -21.23 4.86 3.47
CA GLY A 14 -20.98 6.28 3.30
C GLY A 14 -20.71 6.63 1.84
N HIS A 15 -20.63 7.93 1.57
CA HIS A 15 -20.30 8.47 0.25
C HIS A 15 -19.15 9.47 0.40
N LEU A 16 -18.24 9.47 -0.56
CA LEU A 16 -17.08 10.35 -0.59
C LEU A 16 -16.90 10.86 -2.01
N ARG A 17 -16.30 12.04 -2.15
CA ARG A 17 -15.89 12.58 -3.45
C ARG A 17 -14.37 12.49 -3.58
N THR A 18 -13.92 12.16 -4.78
CA THR A 18 -12.50 12.16 -5.15
C THR A 18 -12.36 12.68 -6.58
N GLY A 19 -11.14 13.08 -6.96
CA GLY A 19 -10.85 13.72 -8.24
C GLY A 19 -9.37 13.66 -8.61
N PRO A 20 -8.99 14.25 -9.75
CA PRO A 20 -7.63 14.20 -10.29
C PRO A 20 -6.58 14.82 -9.36
N GLU A 21 -6.96 15.76 -8.49
CA GLU A 21 -6.09 16.40 -7.51
C GLU A 21 -5.40 15.38 -6.57
N ARG A 22 -6.03 14.22 -6.36
CA ARG A 22 -5.55 13.12 -5.52
C ARG A 22 -5.54 11.78 -6.24
N ASP A 23 -5.42 11.80 -7.56
CA ASP A 23 -5.37 10.59 -8.38
C ASP A 23 -6.58 9.66 -8.17
N HIS A 24 -7.76 10.25 -7.96
CA HIS A 24 -9.00 9.55 -7.68
C HIS A 24 -8.96 8.56 -6.51
N THR A 25 -8.00 8.73 -5.59
CA THR A 25 -7.86 7.89 -4.39
C THR A 25 -8.91 8.25 -3.33
N VAL A 26 -9.31 7.27 -2.52
CA VAL A 26 -10.23 7.46 -1.39
C VAL A 26 -9.63 6.89 -0.12
N LYS A 27 -9.82 7.61 0.99
CA LYS A 27 -9.53 7.14 2.35
C LYS A 27 -10.79 7.27 3.18
N VAL A 28 -11.12 6.23 3.93
CA VAL A 28 -12.32 6.16 4.76
C VAL A 28 -11.97 5.63 6.13
N THR A 29 -12.36 6.36 7.17
CA THR A 29 -12.32 5.87 8.55
C THR A 29 -13.70 5.35 8.92
N ALA A 30 -13.86 4.04 9.04
CA ALA A 30 -15.13 3.42 9.44
C ALA A 30 -15.17 3.20 10.95
N GLY A 31 -16.03 3.95 11.64
CA GLY A 31 -16.26 3.83 13.09
C GLY A 31 -17.43 2.92 13.46
N GLY A 32 -17.66 2.74 14.76
CA GLY A 32 -18.81 1.99 15.29
C GLY A 32 -18.74 0.47 15.09
N LEU A 33 -17.55 -0.05 14.81
CA LEU A 33 -17.31 -1.49 14.60
C LEU A 33 -17.01 -2.18 15.94
N ARG A 34 -17.37 -3.46 16.04
CA ARG A 34 -17.02 -4.28 17.20
C ARG A 34 -15.53 -4.61 17.17
N ALA A 35 -14.90 -4.70 18.32
CA ALA A 35 -13.50 -5.13 18.47
C ALA A 35 -13.31 -6.59 18.00
N ALA A 36 -12.06 -6.94 17.67
CA ALA A 36 -11.64 -8.31 17.31
C ALA A 36 -12.47 -9.00 16.21
N THR A 37 -13.17 -8.24 15.36
CA THR A 37 -14.23 -8.73 14.46
C THR A 37 -13.83 -8.60 13.00
N GLY A 38 -14.03 -9.66 12.22
CA GLY A 38 -13.88 -9.65 10.77
C GLY A 38 -15.04 -8.97 10.05
N TYR A 39 -14.73 -8.17 9.03
CA TYR A 39 -15.71 -7.48 8.18
C TYR A 39 -15.33 -7.56 6.71
N TRP A 40 -16.34 -7.38 5.85
CA TRP A 40 -16.18 -7.25 4.41
C TRP A 40 -16.47 -5.82 3.97
N TYR A 41 -15.76 -5.33 2.97
CA TYR A 41 -15.97 -4.02 2.39
C TYR A 41 -15.83 -4.04 0.86
N ARG A 42 -16.51 -3.10 0.22
CA ARG A 42 -16.41 -2.84 -1.21
C ARG A 42 -16.73 -1.37 -1.47
N PHE A 43 -16.25 -0.85 -2.58
CA PHE A 43 -16.57 0.48 -3.07
C PHE A 43 -17.42 0.37 -4.33
N THR A 44 -18.27 1.36 -4.56
CA THR A 44 -19.09 1.47 -5.76
C THR A 44 -18.93 2.85 -6.37
N SER A 45 -18.66 2.92 -7.67
CA SER A 45 -18.50 4.18 -8.40
C SER A 45 -18.95 4.00 -9.84
N GLN A 46 -19.79 4.89 -10.35
CA GLN A 46 -20.25 4.91 -11.75
C GLN A 46 -20.74 3.54 -12.24
N GLY A 47 -21.57 2.86 -11.44
CA GLY A 47 -22.12 1.54 -11.76
C GLY A 47 -21.13 0.36 -11.65
N LYS A 48 -19.86 0.62 -11.31
CA LYS A 48 -18.85 -0.42 -11.06
C LYS A 48 -18.71 -0.73 -9.58
N VAL A 49 -18.41 -1.98 -9.28
CA VAL A 49 -18.15 -2.49 -7.92
C VAL A 49 -16.69 -2.93 -7.83
N SER A 50 -16.00 -2.54 -6.77
CA SER A 50 -14.62 -2.98 -6.52
C SER A 50 -14.56 -4.49 -6.22
N GLN A 51 -13.35 -5.06 -6.23
CA GLN A 51 -13.11 -6.33 -5.53
C GLN A 51 -13.58 -6.20 -4.07
N THR A 52 -14.17 -7.26 -3.53
CA THR A 52 -14.51 -7.34 -2.11
C THR A 52 -13.24 -7.51 -1.30
N GLY A 53 -13.02 -6.59 -0.36
CA GLY A 53 -11.97 -6.70 0.65
C GLY A 53 -12.49 -7.28 1.97
N ARG A 54 -11.56 -7.82 2.76
CA ARG A 54 -11.73 -8.26 4.14
C ARG A 54 -10.83 -7.42 5.04
N THR A 55 -11.29 -7.17 6.26
CA THR A 55 -10.50 -6.52 7.31
C THR A 55 -10.87 -7.11 8.66
N ARG A 56 -10.03 -6.89 9.67
CA ARG A 56 -10.29 -7.25 11.06
C ARG A 56 -10.03 -6.03 11.94
N THR A 57 -10.95 -5.72 12.84
CA THR A 57 -10.72 -4.70 13.87
C THR A 57 -9.78 -5.24 14.94
N ALA A 58 -8.95 -4.36 15.50
CA ALA A 58 -8.10 -4.71 16.63
C ALA A 58 -8.94 -5.16 17.85
N PRO A 59 -8.37 -5.97 18.76
CA PRO A 59 -8.93 -6.21 20.09
C PRO A 59 -9.21 -4.90 20.84
N SER A 60 -10.11 -4.96 21.83
CA SER A 60 -10.35 -3.80 22.68
C SER A 60 -9.13 -3.52 23.57
N ARG A 61 -8.98 -2.29 24.09
CA ARG A 61 -7.82 -1.91 24.91
C ARG A 61 -7.65 -2.75 26.17
N ASP A 62 -8.76 -3.26 26.71
CA ASP A 62 -8.81 -4.00 27.97
C ASP A 62 -9.04 -5.50 27.76
N GLU A 63 -8.98 -5.97 26.50
CA GLU A 63 -9.14 -7.38 26.16
C GLU A 63 -7.85 -8.15 26.47
N ASP A 64 -7.98 -9.29 27.15
CA ASP A 64 -6.85 -10.20 27.36
C ASP A 64 -6.61 -11.00 26.07
N VAL A 65 -5.54 -10.66 25.36
CA VAL A 65 -5.23 -11.21 24.03
C VAL A 65 -4.22 -12.34 24.18
N GLU A 66 -4.68 -13.58 23.98
CA GLU A 66 -3.83 -14.77 24.06
C GLU A 66 -2.72 -14.78 22.98
N SER A 67 -3.05 -14.39 21.75
CA SER A 67 -2.08 -14.31 20.66
C SER A 67 -2.49 -13.35 19.55
N LEU A 68 -1.49 -12.82 18.86
CA LEU A 68 -1.63 -12.10 17.60
C LEU A 68 -0.68 -12.69 16.56
N ARG A 69 -1.10 -12.71 15.31
CA ARG A 69 -0.31 -13.21 14.21
C ARG A 69 -0.21 -12.20 13.08
N PHE A 70 1.03 -11.86 12.75
CA PHE A 70 1.36 -10.94 11.67
C PHE A 70 2.16 -11.64 10.57
N GLY A 71 1.82 -11.34 9.32
CA GLY A 71 2.79 -11.47 8.22
C GLY A 71 3.71 -10.26 8.23
N VAL A 72 5.01 -10.43 7.98
CA VAL A 72 5.97 -9.30 7.93
C VAL A 72 6.74 -9.36 6.62
N VAL A 73 6.79 -8.23 5.93
CA VAL A 73 7.42 -8.08 4.60
C VAL A 73 8.09 -6.71 4.47
N SER A 74 9.07 -6.62 3.57
CA SER A 74 9.75 -5.39 3.16
C SER A 74 10.40 -5.61 1.79
N CYS A 75 11.04 -4.58 1.25
CA CYS A 75 11.94 -4.68 0.09
C CYS A 75 11.25 -5.32 -1.12
N ALA A 76 10.13 -4.72 -1.51
CA ALA A 76 9.22 -5.22 -2.53
C ALA A 76 9.70 -4.94 -3.96
N ASN A 77 10.99 -5.05 -4.26
CA ASN A 77 11.53 -4.56 -5.54
C ASN A 77 10.88 -5.28 -6.73
N TRP A 78 10.06 -4.52 -7.49
CA TRP A 78 9.33 -5.04 -8.62
C TRP A 78 10.26 -5.59 -9.70
N ALA A 79 11.31 -4.85 -10.02
CA ALA A 79 12.11 -5.13 -11.20
C ALA A 79 12.87 -6.46 -11.08
N VAL A 80 13.27 -6.85 -9.87
CA VAL A 80 14.19 -7.97 -9.63
C VAL A 80 13.52 -9.27 -9.16
N GLY A 81 12.20 -9.30 -8.98
CA GLY A 81 11.52 -10.53 -8.52
C GLY A 81 10.00 -10.45 -8.58
N HIS A 82 9.35 -11.61 -8.67
CA HIS A 82 7.89 -11.73 -8.60
C HIS A 82 7.39 -11.79 -7.16
N PHE A 83 6.17 -11.30 -6.92
CA PHE A 83 5.57 -11.18 -5.59
C PHE A 83 4.91 -12.47 -5.06
N ALA A 84 5.51 -13.63 -5.36
CA ALA A 84 5.06 -14.92 -4.83
C ALA A 84 4.94 -14.95 -3.28
N PRO A 85 5.85 -14.32 -2.48
CA PRO A 85 5.68 -14.21 -1.03
C PRO A 85 4.35 -13.59 -0.59
N TYR A 86 3.86 -12.55 -1.29
CA TYR A 86 2.54 -11.96 -1.03
C TYR A 86 1.41 -12.95 -1.33
N GLY A 87 1.60 -13.82 -2.33
CA GLY A 87 0.69 -14.91 -2.65
C GLY A 87 0.53 -15.89 -1.49
N TYR A 88 1.66 -16.34 -0.91
CA TYR A 88 1.65 -17.22 0.26
C TYR A 88 0.97 -16.56 1.46
N LEU A 89 1.25 -15.30 1.75
CA LEU A 89 0.58 -14.58 2.85
C LEU A 89 -0.92 -14.41 2.60
N SER A 90 -1.33 -14.10 1.36
CA SER A 90 -2.75 -13.94 1.02
C SER A 90 -3.58 -15.22 1.16
N GLY A 91 -2.93 -16.39 1.14
CA GLY A 91 -3.55 -17.70 1.32
C GLY A 91 -3.74 -18.10 2.79
N ARG A 92 -3.23 -17.31 3.74
CA ARG A 92 -3.35 -17.60 5.17
C ARG A 92 -4.61 -16.97 5.75
N ASP A 93 -5.54 -17.77 6.26
CA ASP A 93 -6.73 -17.23 6.94
C ASP A 93 -6.51 -16.94 8.44
N ASP A 94 -5.30 -17.17 8.96
CA ASP A 94 -4.93 -17.03 10.37
C ASP A 94 -4.19 -15.72 10.73
N LEU A 95 -4.01 -14.80 9.78
CA LEU A 95 -3.34 -13.51 10.01
C LEU A 95 -4.32 -12.43 10.48
N ASP A 96 -3.91 -11.68 11.51
CA ASP A 96 -4.63 -10.51 12.01
C ASP A 96 -4.40 -9.27 11.16
N ALA A 97 -3.16 -9.10 10.72
CA ALA A 97 -2.71 -8.08 9.79
C ALA A 97 -1.41 -8.53 9.11
N PHE A 98 -0.95 -7.77 8.13
CA PHE A 98 0.45 -7.83 7.71
C PHE A 98 1.12 -6.47 7.92
N ILE A 99 2.41 -6.53 8.24
CA ILE A 99 3.26 -5.38 8.48
C ILE A 99 4.20 -5.23 7.29
N HIS A 100 4.24 -4.04 6.70
CA HIS A 100 5.24 -3.69 5.70
C HIS A 100 6.24 -2.72 6.32
N LEU A 101 7.52 -3.11 6.34
CA LEU A 101 8.57 -2.38 7.07
C LEU A 101 9.31 -1.32 6.25
N GLY A 102 8.99 -1.19 4.97
CA GLY A 102 9.60 -0.19 4.09
C GLY A 102 9.92 -0.78 2.72
N ASP A 103 10.31 0.08 1.78
CA ASP A 103 10.60 -0.28 0.40
C ASP A 103 9.42 -0.97 -0.29
N TYR A 104 8.22 -0.45 -0.07
CA TYR A 104 7.00 -0.84 -0.76
C TYR A 104 7.12 -0.59 -2.27
N LEU A 105 7.87 0.43 -2.65
CA LEU A 105 8.33 0.65 -4.01
C LEU A 105 9.81 1.00 -4.04
N TYR A 106 10.39 0.93 -5.23
CA TYR A 106 11.72 1.44 -5.54
C TYR A 106 11.59 2.54 -6.58
N GLU A 107 12.34 3.62 -6.36
CA GLU A 107 12.45 4.85 -7.14
C GLU A 107 13.38 4.74 -8.35
N GLY A 108 14.33 3.81 -8.29
CA GLY A 108 15.40 3.66 -9.28
C GLY A 108 14.95 3.51 -10.74
N SER A 109 15.83 3.96 -11.61
CA SER A 109 15.83 3.75 -13.06
C SER A 109 16.01 2.26 -13.45
N PRO A 110 15.57 1.83 -14.65
CA PRO A 110 15.77 0.46 -15.11
C PRO A 110 17.24 0.03 -15.14
N ASN A 111 17.50 -1.22 -14.75
CA ASN A 111 18.80 -1.87 -14.84
C ASN A 111 18.70 -3.11 -15.76
N PRO A 112 18.95 -2.98 -17.07
CA PRO A 112 18.78 -4.09 -18.03
C PRO A 112 19.62 -5.33 -17.74
N ALA A 113 20.69 -5.21 -16.95
CA ALA A 113 21.54 -6.34 -16.58
C ALA A 113 20.97 -7.19 -15.43
N GLY A 114 20.02 -6.65 -14.64
CA GLY A 114 19.45 -7.31 -13.47
C GLY A 114 17.92 -7.37 -13.42
N ASP A 115 17.24 -6.60 -14.25
CA ASP A 115 15.78 -6.52 -14.24
C ASP A 115 15.14 -7.75 -14.91
N LEU A 116 14.25 -8.40 -14.18
CA LEU A 116 13.34 -9.43 -14.67
C LEU A 116 12.04 -8.85 -15.21
N ARG A 117 11.64 -7.67 -14.73
CA ARG A 117 10.38 -6.99 -15.08
C ARG A 117 10.62 -5.51 -15.35
N PRO A 118 10.03 -4.92 -16.39
CA PRO A 118 10.15 -3.49 -16.64
C PRO A 118 9.38 -2.70 -15.56
N SER A 119 9.97 -1.59 -15.13
CA SER A 119 9.34 -0.59 -14.27
C SER A 119 8.70 0.52 -15.10
N VAL A 120 7.61 1.09 -14.58
CA VAL A 120 6.89 2.21 -15.19
C VAL A 120 6.70 3.31 -14.13
N PRO A 121 7.11 4.55 -14.41
CA PRO A 121 7.82 4.96 -15.62
C PRO A 121 9.28 4.45 -15.63
N PRO A 122 9.93 4.33 -16.81
CA PRO A 122 11.26 3.73 -16.97
C PRO A 122 12.39 4.75 -16.69
N ASN A 123 12.28 5.46 -15.58
CA ASN A 123 13.23 6.48 -15.10
C ASN A 123 13.21 6.56 -13.58
N GLU A 124 14.16 7.31 -13.05
CA GLU A 124 14.21 7.76 -11.67
C GLU A 124 12.94 8.54 -11.31
N LEU A 125 12.32 8.22 -10.17
CA LEU A 125 11.09 8.89 -9.75
C LEU A 125 11.40 10.23 -9.07
N ILE A 126 11.05 11.32 -9.73
CA ILE A 126 11.31 12.68 -9.22
C ILE A 126 10.00 13.43 -8.97
N THR A 127 9.04 13.30 -9.87
CA THR A 127 7.78 14.04 -9.81
C THR A 127 6.68 13.24 -9.12
N LEU A 128 5.68 13.93 -8.57
CA LEU A 128 4.49 13.26 -8.03
C LEU A 128 3.79 12.33 -9.04
N ALA A 129 3.86 12.66 -10.34
CA ALA A 129 3.31 11.82 -11.40
C ALA A 129 4.09 10.50 -11.52
N ASP A 130 5.42 10.55 -11.44
CA ASP A 130 6.28 9.36 -11.46
C ASP A 130 5.93 8.42 -10.30
N TYR A 131 5.87 8.96 -9.08
CA TYR A 131 5.51 8.19 -7.88
C TYR A 131 4.11 7.57 -7.96
N ARG A 132 3.11 8.33 -8.43
CA ARG A 132 1.74 7.82 -8.61
C ARG A 132 1.73 6.68 -9.62
N GLN A 133 2.44 6.82 -10.73
CA GLN A 133 2.51 5.79 -11.77
C GLN A 133 3.26 4.53 -11.30
N ARG A 134 4.38 4.67 -10.57
CA ARG A 134 5.09 3.53 -9.98
C ARG A 134 4.22 2.80 -8.94
N HIS A 135 3.56 3.55 -8.06
CA HIS A 135 2.60 2.96 -7.12
C HIS A 135 1.45 2.23 -7.82
N ALA A 136 0.89 2.81 -8.88
CA ALA A 136 -0.17 2.19 -9.66
C ALA A 136 0.33 0.88 -10.29
N MET A 137 1.54 0.88 -10.87
CA MET A 137 2.18 -0.31 -11.43
C MET A 137 2.33 -1.42 -10.38
N TYR A 138 2.91 -1.14 -9.22
CA TYR A 138 3.08 -2.15 -8.16
C TYR A 138 1.74 -2.76 -7.77
N LYS A 139 0.70 -1.93 -7.64
CA LYS A 139 -0.67 -2.36 -7.32
C LYS A 139 -1.39 -3.08 -8.46
N THR A 140 -0.76 -3.32 -9.61
CA THR A 140 -1.30 -4.22 -10.65
C THR A 140 -1.03 -5.69 -10.36
N ASP A 141 0.00 -6.01 -9.56
CA ASP A 141 0.37 -7.39 -9.22
C ASP A 141 -0.79 -8.11 -8.52
N GLU A 142 -1.13 -9.30 -9.01
CA GLU A 142 -2.27 -10.06 -8.49
C GLU A 142 -2.07 -10.53 -7.05
N HIS A 143 -0.84 -10.94 -6.68
CA HIS A 143 -0.56 -11.40 -5.33
C HIS A 143 -0.64 -10.25 -4.34
N LEU A 144 -0.09 -9.09 -4.69
CA LEU A 144 -0.18 -7.89 -3.86
C LEU A 144 -1.63 -7.44 -3.70
N ARG A 145 -2.41 -7.37 -4.79
CA ARG A 145 -3.84 -7.02 -4.74
C ARG A 145 -4.64 -7.99 -3.87
N ARG A 146 -4.37 -9.29 -3.98
CA ARG A 146 -5.03 -10.32 -3.15
C ARG A 146 -4.67 -10.16 -1.68
N LEU A 147 -3.41 -9.92 -1.34
CA LEU A 147 -2.96 -9.69 0.04
C LEU A 147 -3.68 -8.49 0.67
N HIS A 148 -3.68 -7.34 -0.02
CA HIS A 148 -4.41 -6.13 0.41
C HIS A 148 -5.91 -6.33 0.55
N ALA A 149 -6.52 -7.16 -0.32
CA ALA A 149 -7.94 -7.47 -0.21
C ALA A 149 -8.25 -8.48 0.90
N ARG A 150 -7.28 -9.25 1.38
CA ARG A 150 -7.50 -10.32 2.38
C ARG A 150 -7.22 -9.87 3.81
N HIS A 151 -6.18 -9.07 4.02
CA HIS A 151 -5.69 -8.70 5.34
C HIS A 151 -5.48 -7.19 5.46
N PRO A 152 -5.76 -6.59 6.64
CA PRO A 152 -5.38 -5.21 6.89
C PRO A 152 -3.85 -5.07 6.88
N MET A 153 -3.37 -3.97 6.31
CA MET A 153 -1.96 -3.60 6.29
C MET A 153 -1.66 -2.60 7.41
N ILE A 154 -0.55 -2.81 8.12
CA ILE A 154 0.12 -1.81 8.93
C ILE A 154 1.41 -1.45 8.19
N ALA A 155 1.59 -0.18 7.85
CA ALA A 155 2.66 0.25 6.97
C ALA A 155 3.58 1.26 7.64
N THR A 156 4.88 1.10 7.43
CA THR A 156 5.86 2.19 7.47
C THR A 156 6.61 2.23 6.14
N TRP A 157 7.31 3.34 5.94
CA TRP A 157 8.21 3.64 4.84
C TRP A 157 9.65 3.52 5.32
N ASP A 158 10.56 3.33 4.36
CA ASP A 158 12.01 3.42 4.48
C ASP A 158 12.52 4.35 3.34
N ASP A 159 13.79 4.27 2.99
CA ASP A 159 14.48 5.20 2.09
C ASP A 159 14.02 5.11 0.62
N HIS A 160 13.78 3.92 0.07
CA HIS A 160 13.38 3.74 -1.34
C HIS A 160 11.97 4.28 -1.69
N GLU A 161 11.18 4.68 -0.69
CA GLU A 161 10.00 5.51 -0.93
C GLU A 161 10.35 6.93 -1.45
N VAL A 162 11.63 7.31 -1.39
CA VAL A 162 12.15 8.63 -1.79
C VAL A 162 13.44 8.53 -2.59
N ALA A 163 14.50 7.97 -2.00
CA ALA A 163 15.82 7.82 -2.60
C ALA A 163 16.66 6.87 -1.73
N ASP A 164 17.39 5.96 -2.34
CA ASP A 164 18.30 5.01 -1.68
C ASP A 164 19.24 5.71 -0.68
N ASN A 165 19.37 5.14 0.52
CA ASN A 165 20.15 5.65 1.64
C ASN A 165 19.84 7.11 2.04
N ALA A 166 18.59 7.55 1.85
CA ALA A 166 18.14 8.87 2.25
C ALA A 166 18.19 9.06 3.78
N TRP A 167 18.67 10.23 4.18
CA TRP A 167 18.62 10.72 5.56
C TRP A 167 18.35 12.22 5.57
N SER A 168 18.30 12.82 6.76
CA SER A 168 17.87 14.21 6.93
C SER A 168 18.69 15.23 6.10
N GLY A 169 19.96 14.94 5.81
CA GLY A 169 20.87 15.81 5.07
C GLY A 169 21.11 15.45 3.61
N GLY A 170 20.54 14.36 3.08
CA GLY A 170 20.74 13.99 1.67
C GLY A 170 20.52 12.50 1.41
N SER A 171 20.82 12.10 0.18
CA SER A 171 21.02 10.71 -0.24
C SER A 171 22.28 10.67 -1.12
N PRO A 172 23.13 9.64 -1.01
CA PRO A 172 24.24 9.43 -1.95
C PRO A 172 23.77 9.12 -3.38
N SER A 173 22.53 8.66 -3.52
CA SER A 173 21.89 8.30 -4.79
C SER A 173 21.11 9.47 -5.40
N HIS A 174 20.98 10.60 -4.68
CA HIS A 174 20.37 11.83 -5.19
C HIS A 174 21.36 12.68 -5.99
N HIS A 175 21.00 13.04 -7.22
CA HIS A 175 21.85 13.83 -8.13
C HIS A 175 21.25 15.21 -8.42
N PRO A 176 21.72 16.30 -7.75
CA PRO A 176 21.09 17.62 -7.88
C PRO A 176 21.03 18.19 -9.29
N ALA A 177 21.98 17.82 -10.15
CA ALA A 177 22.02 18.28 -11.53
C ALA A 177 20.84 17.77 -12.39
N THR A 178 20.27 16.61 -12.04
CA THR A 178 19.19 15.95 -12.80
C THR A 178 17.89 15.87 -12.01
N GLU A 179 17.96 15.93 -10.68
CA GLU A 179 16.85 15.63 -9.76
C GLU A 179 16.43 16.85 -8.93
N GLY A 180 17.16 17.96 -9.07
CA GLY A 180 16.89 19.21 -8.37
C GLY A 180 17.42 19.23 -6.94
N ASP A 181 17.02 20.24 -6.18
CA ASP A 181 17.50 20.44 -4.81
C ASP A 181 16.86 19.46 -3.81
N TRP A 182 17.68 18.84 -2.96
CA TRP A 182 17.22 17.87 -1.95
C TRP A 182 16.31 18.51 -0.89
N ALA A 183 16.59 19.74 -0.46
CA ALA A 183 15.76 20.37 0.57
C ALA A 183 14.35 20.67 0.01
N ALA A 184 14.26 21.01 -1.28
CA ALA A 184 13.00 21.19 -2.00
C ALA A 184 12.22 19.87 -2.20
N SER A 185 12.88 18.74 -2.45
CA SER A 185 12.21 17.44 -2.64
C SER A 185 11.46 16.98 -1.37
N ARG A 186 11.99 17.26 -0.18
CA ARG A 186 11.32 16.95 1.10
C ARG A 186 10.05 17.76 1.37
N ALA A 187 9.86 18.89 0.68
CA ALA A 187 8.72 19.78 0.83
C ALA A 187 7.55 19.41 -0.10
N GLY A 188 7.75 18.43 -0.99
CA GLY A 188 6.71 17.92 -1.87
C GLY A 188 5.57 17.21 -1.11
N PRO A 189 4.36 17.12 -1.70
CA PRO A 189 3.23 16.46 -1.08
C PRO A 189 3.55 14.98 -0.85
N ARG A 190 3.84 14.62 0.40
CA ARG A 190 3.96 13.22 0.82
C ARG A 190 2.63 12.51 0.53
N PRO A 191 2.63 11.28 0.00
CA PRO A 191 1.40 10.51 -0.16
C PRO A 191 0.63 10.52 1.15
N GLY A 192 -0.52 11.18 1.14
CA GLY A 192 -1.31 11.39 2.35
C GLY A 192 -1.66 10.04 2.96
N THR A 193 -1.29 9.86 4.23
CA THR A 193 -1.82 8.79 5.07
C THR A 193 -3.32 8.74 5.00
#